data_AF-A0A494W6P5-F1
#
_entry.id   AF-A0A494W6P5-F1
#
_cell.length_a   1.000
_cell.length_b   1.000
_cell.length_c   1.000
_cell.angle_alpha   90.00
_cell.angle_beta   90.00
_cell.angle_gamma   90.00
#
_symmetry.space_group_name_H-M   'P 1'
#
loop_
_entity.id
_entity.type
_entity.pdbx_description
1 polymer ?
#
loop_
_entity_poly.entity_id
_entity_poly.type
_entity_poly.pdbx_seq_one_letter_code
_entity_poly.pdbx_strand_id
1 'polypeptide(L)'
;MEDDHTEDLLMIDTGDPRWRELIDFDARLFRKKQLRLLTPEARVLLRLMIGGPLRVNEAMEVAATSYKGFYAVLERLKRAGLVSLTKDEKDHRARNLTIER
;
A
#
# COMPACT_ATOMS: atom_id res chain seq x y z
N MET A 1 -23.30 13.94 -8.34
CA MET A 1 -23.01 12.72 -9.12
C MET A 1 -21.53 12.75 -9.39
N GLU A 2 -20.73 12.27 -8.45
CA GLU A 2 -19.26 12.22 -8.53
C GLU A 2 -18.84 10.90 -7.88
N ASP A 3 -19.25 9.77 -8.44
CA ASP A 3 -18.81 8.45 -8.00
C ASP A 3 -18.79 7.55 -9.24
N ASP A 4 -17.64 7.48 -9.92
CA ASP A 4 -17.34 6.38 -10.88
C ASP A 4 -15.88 6.32 -11.36
N HIS A 5 -15.03 7.30 -11.04
CA HIS A 5 -13.65 7.33 -11.57
C HIS A 5 -12.61 6.59 -10.71
N THR A 6 -12.98 6.08 -9.53
CA THR A 6 -12.04 5.38 -8.65
C THR A 6 -11.74 3.96 -9.13
N GLU A 7 -12.71 3.29 -9.76
CA GLU A 7 -12.54 1.93 -10.29
C GLU A 7 -11.49 1.87 -11.43
N ASP A 8 -11.34 2.94 -12.21
CA ASP A 8 -10.39 3.02 -13.32
C ASP A 8 -8.94 3.33 -12.90
N LEU A 9 -8.73 4.02 -11.76
CA LEU A 9 -7.40 4.50 -11.34
C LEU A 9 -6.44 3.39 -10.87
N LEU A 10 -6.98 2.24 -10.47
CA LEU A 10 -6.22 1.10 -9.95
C LEU A 10 -6.18 -0.10 -10.92
N MET A 11 -6.59 0.08 -12.18
CA MET A 11 -6.47 -0.90 -13.27
C MET A 11 -5.00 -1.10 -13.70
N ILE A 12 -4.12 -1.47 -12.76
CA ILE A 12 -2.83 -2.05 -13.11
C ILE A 12 -3.03 -3.55 -13.34
N ASP A 13 -2.38 -4.08 -14.36
CA ASP A 13 -2.25 -5.53 -14.52
C ASP A 13 -1.36 -6.04 -13.38
N THR A 14 -2.00 -6.56 -12.32
CA THR A 14 -1.30 -7.12 -11.15
C THR A 14 -0.54 -8.40 -11.47
N GLY A 15 -0.81 -9.00 -12.64
CA GLY A 15 -0.05 -10.12 -13.20
C GLY A 15 1.26 -9.69 -13.87
N ASP A 16 1.47 -8.39 -14.13
CA ASP A 16 2.69 -7.90 -14.77
C ASP A 16 3.90 -7.99 -13.80
N PRO A 17 4.94 -8.78 -14.13
CA PRO A 17 6.11 -8.95 -13.28
C PRO A 17 6.88 -7.65 -13.04
N ARG A 18 6.74 -6.64 -13.93
CA ARG A 18 7.44 -5.35 -13.81
C ARG A 18 7.10 -4.61 -12.52
N TRP A 19 5.89 -4.78 -11.98
CA TRP A 19 5.53 -4.17 -10.70
C TRP A 19 6.32 -4.76 -9.53
N ARG A 20 6.52 -6.08 -9.54
CA ARG A 20 7.34 -6.75 -8.52
C ARG A 20 8.81 -6.35 -8.66
N GLU A 21 9.32 -6.29 -9.89
CA GLU A 21 10.67 -5.83 -10.17
C GLU A 21 10.90 -4.38 -9.72
N LEU A 22 9.90 -3.50 -9.85
CA LEU A 22 9.96 -2.11 -9.39
C LEU A 22 10.05 -2.02 -7.86
N ILE A 23 9.25 -2.80 -7.13
CA ILE A 23 9.33 -2.88 -5.66
C ILE A 23 10.72 -3.37 -5.24
N ASP A 24 11.21 -4.44 -5.89
CA ASP A 24 12.52 -5.01 -5.59
C ASP A 24 13.66 -4.05 -5.94
N PHE A 25 13.50 -3.25 -7.00
CA PHE A 25 14.43 -2.17 -7.35
C PHE A 25 14.44 -1.07 -6.29
N ASP A 26 13.29 -0.54 -5.86
CA ASP A 26 13.20 0.45 -4.77
C ASP A 26 13.89 -0.06 -3.49
N ALA A 27 13.61 -1.30 -3.09
CA ALA A 27 14.21 -1.91 -1.91
C ALA A 27 15.74 -2.07 -2.02
N ARG A 28 16.24 -2.44 -3.21
CA ARG A 28 17.70 -2.52 -3.47
C ARG A 28 18.35 -1.14 -3.49
N LEU A 29 17.70 -0.15 -4.10
CA LEU A 29 18.17 1.23 -4.17
C LEU A 29 18.31 1.82 -2.77
N PHE A 30 17.31 1.61 -1.91
CA PHE A 30 17.38 2.06 -0.53
C PHE A 30 18.52 1.37 0.24
N ARG A 31 18.63 0.05 0.15
CA ARG A 31 19.71 -0.69 0.84
C ARG A 31 21.10 -0.22 0.43
N LYS A 32 21.31 0.04 -0.87
CA LYS A 32 22.65 0.39 -1.40
C LYS A 32 22.98 1.87 -1.35
N LYS A 33 21.97 2.76 -1.44
CA LYS A 33 22.17 4.20 -1.66
C LYS A 33 21.39 5.08 -0.69
N GLN A 34 20.57 4.51 0.19
CA GLN A 34 19.65 5.23 1.08
C GLN A 34 18.67 6.14 0.33
N LEU A 35 18.39 5.81 -0.94
CA LEU A 35 17.44 6.53 -1.79
C LEU A 35 16.18 5.70 -1.99
N ARG A 36 15.02 6.36 -1.94
CA ARG A 36 13.71 5.78 -2.25
C ARG A 36 13.24 6.34 -3.58
N LEU A 37 12.84 5.46 -4.49
CA LEU A 37 12.20 5.83 -5.75
C LEU A 37 10.71 6.03 -5.54
N LEU A 38 10.10 5.15 -4.75
CA LEU A 38 8.66 5.12 -4.53
C LEU A 38 8.30 5.89 -3.27
N THR A 39 7.22 6.66 -3.35
CA THR A 39 6.60 7.26 -2.17
C THR A 39 6.12 6.14 -1.22
N PRO A 40 6.00 6.42 0.09
CA PRO A 40 5.41 5.47 1.03
C PRO A 40 4.03 4.96 0.59
N GLU A 41 3.19 5.84 0.05
CA GLU A 41 1.87 5.54 -0.52
C GLU A 41 1.97 4.47 -1.61
N ALA A 42 2.82 4.72 -2.61
CA ALA A 42 2.98 3.81 -3.75
C ALA A 42 3.48 2.43 -3.31
N ARG A 43 4.38 2.36 -2.32
CA ARG A 43 4.86 1.09 -1.78
C ARG A 43 3.75 0.28 -1.12
N VAL A 44 2.91 0.92 -0.32
CA VAL A 44 1.76 0.26 0.32
C VAL A 44 0.77 -0.22 -0.74
N LEU A 45 0.38 0.65 -1.67
CA LEU A 45 -0.57 0.32 -2.73
C LEU A 45 -0.07 -0.81 -3.63
N LEU A 46 1.16 -0.75 -4.14
CA LEU A 46 1.72 -1.80 -4.99
C LEU A 46 1.80 -3.13 -4.26
N ARG A 47 2.15 -3.12 -2.97
CA ARG A 47 2.18 -4.36 -2.18
C ARG A 47 0.78 -4.95 -1.98
N LEU A 48 -0.24 -4.11 -1.75
CA LEU A 48 -1.64 -4.53 -1.66
C LEU A 48 -2.16 -5.10 -2.99
N MET A 49 -1.84 -4.44 -4.10
CA MET A 49 -2.29 -4.85 -5.43
C MET A 49 -1.69 -6.19 -5.85
N ILE A 50 -0.39 -6.41 -5.58
CA ILE A 50 0.31 -7.67 -5.95
C ILE A 50 0.05 -8.79 -4.94
N GLY A 51 -0.06 -8.45 -3.66
CA GLY A 51 -0.06 -9.42 -2.55
C GLY A 51 -1.40 -9.68 -1.90
N GLY A 52 -2.41 -8.87 -2.19
CA GLY A 52 -3.68 -8.86 -1.47
C GLY A 52 -3.58 -8.13 -0.13
N PRO A 53 -4.53 -8.38 0.79
CA PRO A 53 -4.64 -7.70 2.07
C PRO A 53 -3.34 -7.75 2.89
N LEU A 54 -2.99 -6.65 3.56
CA LEU A 54 -1.84 -6.55 4.46
C LEU A 54 -2.27 -6.30 5.89
N ARG A 55 -1.60 -6.89 6.87
CA ARG A 55 -1.75 -6.43 8.26
C ARG A 55 -1.19 -5.04 8.41
N VAL A 56 -1.75 -4.24 9.32
CA VAL A 56 -1.24 -2.87 9.59
C VAL A 56 0.26 -2.84 9.89
N ASN A 57 0.78 -3.82 10.64
CA ASN A 57 2.22 -3.89 10.95
C ASN A 57 3.06 -4.12 9.68
N GLU A 58 2.61 -4.99 8.78
CA GLU A 58 3.29 -5.25 7.51
C GLU A 58 3.23 -4.02 6.60
N ALA A 59 2.07 -3.36 6.53
CA ALA A 59 1.91 -2.11 5.78
C ALA A 59 2.83 -1.00 6.31
N MET A 60 3.03 -0.94 7.64
CA MET A 60 3.96 0.01 8.27
C MET A 60 5.41 -0.26 7.88
N GLU A 61 5.84 -1.53 7.88
CA GLU A 61 7.17 -1.92 7.43
C GLU A 61 7.39 -1.58 5.94
N VAL A 62 6.40 -1.86 5.10
CA VAL A 62 6.42 -1.58 3.66
C VAL A 62 6.51 -0.08 3.37
N ALA A 63 5.74 0.74 4.10
CA ALA A 63 5.81 2.19 4.01
C ALA A 63 7.19 2.73 4.42
N ALA A 64 7.95 1.98 5.23
CA ALA A 64 9.27 2.34 5.75
C ALA A 64 9.37 3.79 6.22
N THR A 65 8.37 4.23 6.98
CA THR A 65 8.32 5.53 7.63
C THR A 65 8.29 5.34 9.15
N SER A 66 8.43 6.43 9.91
CA SER A 66 8.11 6.41 11.33
C SER A 66 6.63 6.05 11.55
N TYR A 67 6.28 5.64 12.78
CA TYR A 67 4.90 5.36 13.17
C TYR A 67 3.94 6.52 12.82
N LYS A 68 4.27 7.75 13.23
CA LYS A 68 3.47 8.95 12.88
C LYS A 68 3.38 9.17 11.37
N GLY A 69 4.49 8.95 10.66
CA GLY A 69 4.53 9.05 9.19
C GLY A 69 3.61 8.04 8.52
N PHE A 70 3.59 6.80 9.02
CA PHE A 70 2.74 5.74 8.48
C PHE A 70 1.26 6.06 8.63
N TYR A 71 0.81 6.53 9.79
CA TYR A 71 -0.59 6.92 9.96
C TYR A 71 -0.98 8.13 9.09
N ALA A 72 -0.04 9.04 8.80
CA ALA A 72 -0.30 10.12 7.86
C ALA A 72 -0.45 9.61 6.41
N VAL A 73 0.35 8.62 6.00
CA VAL A 73 0.23 7.93 4.70
C VAL A 73 -1.11 7.21 4.61
N LEU A 74 -1.44 6.40 5.63
CA LEU A 74 -2.68 5.65 5.71
C LEU A 74 -3.90 6.57 5.63
N GLU A 75 -3.89 7.69 6.35
CA GLU A 75 -4.98 8.65 6.32
C GLU A 75 -5.13 9.32 4.94
N ARG A 76 -4.02 9.62 4.25
CA ARG A 76 -4.07 10.11 2.86
C ARG A 76 -4.69 9.09 1.91
N LEU A 77 -4.28 7.83 2.01
CA LEU A 77 -4.81 6.75 1.17
C LEU A 77 -6.30 6.51 1.43
N LYS A 78 -6.74 6.54 2.70
CA LYS A 78 -8.15 6.43 3.07
C LYS A 78 -8.99 7.60 2.55
N ARG A 79 -8.50 8.83 2.70
CA ARG A 79 -9.20 10.03 2.21
C ARG A 79 -9.31 10.05 0.69
N ALA A 80 -8.35 9.43 0.00
CA ALA A 80 -8.38 9.27 -1.44
C ALA A 80 -9.29 8.12 -1.91
N GLY A 81 -9.95 7.39 -1.00
CA GLY A 81 -10.81 6.27 -1.36
C GLY A 81 -10.04 5.07 -1.94
N LEU A 82 -8.76 4.91 -1.60
CA LEU A 82 -7.90 3.87 -2.19
C LEU A 82 -7.74 2.64 -1.28
N VAL A 83 -7.94 2.80 0.02
CA VAL A 83 -7.76 1.73 1.00
C VAL A 83 -8.77 1.80 2.13
N SER A 84 -9.21 0.64 2.59
CA SER A 84 -10.08 0.47 3.76
C SER A 84 -9.41 -0.39 4.83
N LEU A 85 -9.77 -0.18 6.10
CA LEU A 85 -9.33 -1.00 7.22
C LEU A 85 -10.46 -1.89 7.68
N THR A 86 -10.28 -3.19 7.55
CA THR A 86 -11.20 -4.20 8.10
C THR A 86 -10.63 -4.79 9.39
N LYS A 87 -11.50 -5.13 10.34
CA LYS A 87 -11.10 -5.91 11.52
C LYS A 87 -10.91 -7.36 11.07
N ASP A 88 -9.83 -8.00 11.51
CA ASP A 88 -9.65 -9.42 11.27
C ASP A 88 -10.68 -10.20 12.14
N GLU A 89 -11.41 -11.13 11.51
CA GLU A 89 -12.42 -11.95 12.18
C GLU A 89 -11.79 -12.99 13.13
N LYS A 90 -10.53 -13.37 12.90
CA LYS A 90 -9.80 -14.33 13.75
C LYS A 90 -9.01 -13.67 14.87
N ASP A 91 -8.58 -12.43 14.68
CA ASP A 91 -7.85 -11.66 15.69
C ASP A 91 -8.39 -10.23 15.72
N HIS A 92 -9.35 -9.97 16.62
CA HIS A 92 -10.03 -8.68 16.74
C HIS A 92 -9.10 -7.49 17.04
N ARG A 93 -7.81 -7.73 17.33
CA ARG A 93 -6.78 -6.69 17.49
C ARG A 93 -6.01 -6.41 16.19
N ALA A 94 -5.94 -7.38 15.27
CA ALA A 94 -5.34 -7.20 13.97
C ALA A 94 -6.29 -6.45 13.03
N ARG A 95 -5.78 -5.41 12.37
CA ARG A 95 -6.50 -4.69 11.31
C ARG A 95 -5.82 -5.02 10.00
N ASN A 96 -6.63 -5.39 9.01
CA ASN A 96 -6.18 -5.66 7.66
C ASN A 96 -6.48 -4.44 6.79
N LEU A 97 -5.48 -4.02 6.04
CA LEU A 97 -5.57 -3.00 5.02
C LEU A 97 -5.93 -3.70 3.70
N THR A 98 -7.00 -3.25 3.08
CA THR A 98 -7.50 -3.74 1.80
C THR A 98 -7.64 -2.59 0.82
N ILE A 99 -7.62 -2.89 -0.48
CA ILE A 99 -7.97 -1.90 -1.51
C ILE A 99 -9.47 -1.66 -1.43
N GLU A 100 -9.87 -0.40 -1.52
CA GLU A 100 -11.27 -0.02 -1.63
C GLU A 100 -11.75 -0.36 -3.05
N ARG A 101 -12.79 -1.20 -3.13
CA ARG A 101 -13.46 -1.61 -4.37
C ARG A 101 -14.89 -1.11 -4.31
#